data_AF-A0A2W4CPH0-F1
#
_entry.id   AF-A0A2W4CPH0-F1
#
_cell.length_a   1.000
_cell.length_b   1.000
_cell.length_c   1.000
_cell.angle_alpha   90.00
_cell.angle_beta   90.00
_cell.angle_gamma   90.00
#
_symmetry.space_group_name_H-M   'P 1'
#
loop_
_entity.id
_entity.type
_entity.pdbx_description
1 polymer ?
#
loop_
_entity_poly.entity_id
_entity_poly.type
_entity_poly.pdbx_seq_one_letter_code
_entity_poly.pdbx_strand_id
1 'polypeptide(L)'
;MDDEKYGKRDKRGDWAPYNPVVYAPLFQFPTRIVAILKWLPHYFFPWNLTFAASAVAYWAWVIPATESMQTIRIGWVGGLYFVNAVCVFLFYGAFELHLYVLKRQKNRFKYNGKFPSDQKNKAFWFENQNRDNILRTFLSGVSIWTAIEVAMLWAYANGYAPWLGFTQHPWTLAIVALVVPIIHEFHFFCVHRLIHTPLLYKWVHSVHHNSVNPSPWSSLSMHPIEHLLYFGTAFYHLILPSNPVIMLYQLHYAGFGAIPGHVGFDKVEVGKETLVDSHAYAHYLHHKYFEVNYGDALIPLDKWFGTWHDGSQEGDARMQDRYRKRKAKLAAQKARSSVGEAAE
;
A
#
# COMPACT_ATOMS: atom_id res chain seq x y z
N MET A 1 -3.09 27.68 -2.84
CA MET A 1 -2.94 27.42 -4.28
C MET A 1 -4.32 27.18 -4.89
N ASP A 2 -4.44 27.29 -6.21
CA ASP A 2 -5.68 27.02 -6.96
C ASP A 2 -5.61 25.60 -7.53
N ASP A 3 -6.45 24.68 -7.03
CA ASP A 3 -6.45 23.27 -7.40
C ASP A 3 -7.27 22.99 -8.68
N GLU A 4 -8.09 23.93 -9.14
CA GLU A 4 -8.87 23.82 -10.38
C GLU A 4 -7.98 23.82 -11.63
N LYS A 5 -6.74 24.27 -11.50
CA LYS A 5 -5.70 24.19 -12.55
C LYS A 5 -5.23 22.75 -12.82
N TYR A 6 -5.42 21.84 -11.87
CA TYR A 6 -4.88 20.47 -11.92
C TYR A 6 -5.96 19.40 -12.06
N GLY A 7 -7.20 19.74 -11.75
CA GLY A 7 -8.31 18.82 -11.81
C GLY A 7 -9.65 19.52 -11.68
N LYS A 8 -10.71 18.73 -11.61
CA LYS A 8 -12.09 19.20 -11.50
C LYS A 8 -12.81 18.53 -10.35
N ARG A 9 -13.85 19.19 -9.86
CA ARG A 9 -14.77 18.62 -8.88
C ARG A 9 -16.10 18.24 -9.50
N ASP A 10 -16.70 17.19 -9.00
CA ASP A 10 -18.08 16.85 -9.31
C ASP A 10 -19.07 17.59 -8.38
N LYS A 11 -20.37 17.37 -8.59
CA LYS A 11 -21.44 17.98 -7.78
C LYS A 11 -21.43 17.54 -6.31
N ARG A 12 -20.74 16.46 -5.96
CA ARG A 12 -20.58 15.95 -4.59
C ARG A 12 -19.34 16.52 -3.91
N GLY A 13 -18.54 17.29 -4.64
CA GLY A 13 -17.28 17.87 -4.18
C GLY A 13 -16.09 16.92 -4.34
N ASP A 14 -16.28 15.75 -4.95
CA ASP A 14 -15.22 14.78 -5.19
C ASP A 14 -14.30 15.29 -6.30
N TRP A 15 -13.00 15.17 -6.11
CA TRP A 15 -11.97 15.71 -6.98
C TRP A 15 -11.37 14.61 -7.87
N ALA A 16 -11.08 14.98 -9.13
CA ALA A 16 -10.36 14.14 -10.08
C ALA A 16 -9.30 14.97 -10.84
N PRO A 17 -8.07 14.44 -11.03
CA PRO A 17 -7.04 15.09 -11.82
C PRO A 17 -7.44 15.15 -13.29
N TYR A 18 -6.92 16.13 -14.03
CA TYR A 18 -7.01 16.13 -15.49
C TYR A 18 -6.09 15.09 -16.12
N ASN A 19 -4.92 14.86 -15.52
CA ASN A 19 -3.96 13.89 -16.01
C ASN A 19 -4.38 12.48 -15.57
N PRO A 20 -4.45 11.53 -16.51
CA PRO A 20 -4.74 10.14 -16.17
C PRO A 20 -3.58 9.52 -15.37
N VAL A 21 -3.89 8.48 -14.61
CA VAL A 21 -2.86 7.65 -13.98
C VAL A 21 -1.97 7.05 -15.08
N VAL A 22 -0.66 7.05 -14.85
CA VAL A 22 0.33 6.46 -15.76
C VAL A 22 1.19 5.45 -15.02
N TYR A 23 1.64 4.42 -15.74
CA TYR A 23 2.62 3.47 -15.21
C TYR A 23 4.04 4.01 -15.36
N ALA A 24 4.95 3.49 -14.55
CA ALA A 24 6.37 3.63 -14.79
C ALA A 24 6.74 3.22 -16.23
N PRO A 25 7.70 3.91 -16.88
CA PRO A 25 8.09 3.63 -18.26
C PRO A 25 8.92 2.34 -18.42
N LEU A 26 9.21 1.62 -17.33
CA LEU A 26 10.05 0.41 -17.30
C LEU A 26 9.54 -0.71 -18.21
N PHE A 27 8.23 -0.84 -18.35
CA PHE A 27 7.57 -1.96 -19.05
C PHE A 27 6.89 -1.54 -20.35
N GLN A 28 7.25 -0.37 -20.90
CA GLN A 28 6.69 0.12 -22.16
C GLN A 28 7.48 -0.42 -23.36
N PHE A 29 6.76 -0.91 -24.37
CA PHE A 29 7.34 -1.34 -25.65
C PHE A 29 6.87 -0.44 -26.82
N PRO A 30 7.77 0.02 -27.70
CA PRO A 30 9.23 -0.13 -27.63
C PRO A 30 9.84 0.63 -26.44
N THR A 31 10.96 0.14 -25.90
CA THR A 31 11.62 0.71 -24.71
C THR A 31 12.02 2.16 -24.96
N ARG A 32 11.54 3.07 -24.12
CA ARG A 32 11.82 4.52 -24.22
C ARG A 32 12.89 4.93 -23.21
N ILE A 33 14.16 4.75 -23.58
CA ILE A 33 15.31 4.99 -22.68
C ILE A 33 15.27 6.40 -22.06
N VAL A 34 14.98 7.43 -22.85
CA VAL A 34 14.90 8.82 -22.35
C VAL A 34 13.79 8.99 -21.31
N ALA A 35 12.66 8.30 -21.47
CA ALA A 35 11.58 8.35 -20.48
C ALA A 35 11.98 7.66 -19.18
N ILE A 36 12.69 6.52 -19.27
CA ILE A 36 13.22 5.80 -18.10
C ILE A 36 14.23 6.68 -17.35
N LEU A 37 15.18 7.30 -18.05
CA LEU A 37 16.18 8.18 -17.43
C LEU A 37 15.54 9.39 -16.73
N LYS A 38 14.51 9.99 -17.31
CA LYS A 38 13.74 11.09 -16.69
C LYS A 38 12.92 10.63 -15.48
N TRP A 39 12.42 9.40 -15.50
CA TRP A 39 11.63 8.82 -14.41
C TRP A 39 12.49 8.32 -13.25
N LEU A 40 13.73 7.89 -13.52
CA LEU A 40 14.60 7.23 -12.54
C LEU A 40 14.78 8.01 -11.22
N PRO A 41 14.94 9.35 -11.20
CA PRO A 41 14.99 10.09 -9.93
C PRO A 41 13.75 9.89 -9.05
N HIS A 42 12.56 9.78 -9.65
CA HIS A 42 11.29 9.52 -8.95
C HIS A 42 11.20 8.09 -8.41
N TYR A 43 11.97 7.15 -8.97
CA TYR A 43 12.08 5.81 -8.40
C TYR A 43 12.81 5.83 -7.06
N PHE A 44 13.72 6.78 -6.82
CA PHE A 44 14.45 6.85 -5.54
C PHE A 44 13.81 7.86 -4.59
N PHE A 45 13.43 9.04 -5.08
CA PHE A 45 13.02 10.16 -4.24
C PHE A 45 11.52 10.46 -4.32
N PRO A 46 10.89 10.87 -3.19
CA PRO A 46 11.50 10.92 -1.86
C PRO A 46 11.45 9.56 -1.13
N TRP A 47 10.53 8.67 -1.52
CA TRP A 47 10.11 7.56 -0.65
C TRP A 47 11.11 6.42 -0.53
N ASN A 48 11.58 5.87 -1.66
CA ASN A 48 12.37 4.65 -1.65
C ASN A 48 13.69 4.82 -0.91
N LEU A 49 14.37 5.96 -1.12
CA LEU A 49 15.58 6.30 -0.40
C LEU A 49 15.30 6.56 1.09
N THR A 50 14.20 7.22 1.45
CA THR A 50 13.82 7.43 2.86
C THR A 50 13.60 6.09 3.58
N PHE A 51 12.93 5.13 2.95
CA PHE A 51 12.68 3.82 3.55
C PHE A 51 13.94 2.95 3.61
N ALA A 52 14.82 3.04 2.62
CA ALA A 52 16.12 2.37 2.66
C ALA A 52 17.00 2.97 3.77
N ALA A 53 17.03 4.29 3.90
CA ALA A 53 17.76 4.98 4.96
C ALA A 53 17.21 4.63 6.36
N SER A 54 15.89 4.52 6.52
CA SER A 54 15.30 4.10 7.80
C SER A 54 15.65 2.65 8.15
N ALA A 55 15.77 1.76 7.17
CA ALA A 55 16.23 0.38 7.41
C ALA A 55 17.69 0.32 7.86
N VAL A 56 18.57 1.13 7.25
CA VAL A 56 19.96 1.28 7.70
C VAL A 56 20.03 1.85 9.13
N ALA A 57 19.19 2.84 9.43
CA ALA A 57 19.09 3.42 10.78
C ALA A 57 18.63 2.38 11.81
N TYR A 58 17.63 1.57 11.47
CA TYR A 58 17.18 0.47 12.34
C TYR A 58 18.30 -0.51 12.60
N TRP A 59 18.99 -0.95 11.56
CA TRP A 59 20.11 -1.86 11.71
C TRP A 59 21.23 -1.30 12.60
N ALA A 60 21.52 -0.01 12.46
CA ALA A 60 22.60 0.64 13.21
C ALA A 60 22.27 0.89 14.69
N TRP A 61 20.99 1.16 15.03
CA TRP A 61 20.64 1.71 16.35
C TRP A 61 19.51 0.98 17.08
N VAL A 62 18.72 0.15 16.39
CA VAL A 62 17.51 -0.49 16.94
C VAL A 62 17.70 -2.00 17.03
N ILE A 63 18.20 -2.62 15.97
CA ILE A 63 18.37 -4.07 15.90
C ILE A 63 19.47 -4.51 16.87
N PRO A 64 19.20 -5.47 17.77
CA PRO A 64 20.19 -5.92 18.73
C PRO A 64 21.28 -6.77 18.08
N ALA A 65 22.36 -7.03 18.83
CA ALA A 65 23.44 -7.90 18.38
C ALA A 65 22.94 -9.31 18.00
N THR A 66 23.65 -9.97 17.08
CA THR A 66 23.27 -11.28 16.52
C THR A 66 23.03 -12.33 17.61
N GLU A 67 23.85 -12.36 18.65
CA GLU A 67 23.74 -13.28 19.77
C GLU A 67 22.40 -13.11 20.51
N SER A 68 21.90 -11.88 20.62
CA SER A 68 20.60 -11.60 21.23
C SER A 68 19.45 -12.09 20.35
N MET A 69 19.58 -11.98 19.02
CA MET A 69 18.56 -12.39 18.06
C MET A 69 18.42 -13.91 17.95
N GLN A 70 19.43 -14.69 18.35
CA GLN A 70 19.39 -16.16 18.30
C GLN A 70 18.29 -16.75 19.21
N THR A 71 17.97 -16.08 20.31
CA THR A 71 16.92 -16.49 21.24
C THR A 71 15.86 -15.40 21.35
N ILE A 72 14.60 -15.73 21.04
CA ILE A 72 13.48 -14.81 21.19
C ILE A 72 13.25 -14.51 22.67
N ARG A 73 13.37 -13.23 23.06
CA ARG A 73 13.17 -12.77 24.43
C ARG A 73 12.28 -11.53 24.42
N ILE A 74 11.39 -11.44 25.40
CA ILE A 74 10.43 -10.33 25.55
C ILE A 74 11.12 -8.97 25.57
N GLY A 75 12.33 -8.87 26.13
CA GLY A 75 13.05 -7.60 26.23
C GLY A 75 13.31 -6.93 24.88
N TRP A 76 13.99 -7.61 23.95
CA TRP A 76 14.30 -7.03 22.65
C TRP A 76 13.10 -7.01 21.70
N VAL A 77 12.20 -7.99 21.79
CA VAL A 77 10.93 -8.00 21.04
C VAL A 77 10.06 -6.81 21.43
N GLY A 78 9.91 -6.55 22.74
CA GLY A 78 9.15 -5.41 23.25
C GLY A 78 9.81 -4.07 22.93
N GLY A 79 11.14 -4.00 22.97
CA GLY A 79 11.90 -2.82 22.52
C GLY A 79 11.67 -2.52 21.03
N LEU A 80 11.74 -3.53 20.17
CA LEU A 80 11.48 -3.37 18.74
C LEU A 80 10.03 -2.96 18.46
N TYR A 81 9.05 -3.60 19.12
CA TYR A 81 7.64 -3.19 19.02
C TYR A 81 7.46 -1.73 19.41
N PHE A 82 8.06 -1.30 20.52
CA PHE A 82 7.96 0.08 20.99
C PHE A 82 8.53 1.06 19.95
N VAL A 83 9.71 0.78 19.39
CA VAL A 83 10.31 1.63 18.35
C VAL A 83 9.44 1.67 17.09
N ASN A 84 8.96 0.51 16.60
CA ASN A 84 8.03 0.44 15.47
C ASN A 84 6.76 1.27 15.73
N ALA A 85 6.16 1.13 16.91
CA ALA A 85 4.98 1.88 17.30
C ALA A 85 5.24 3.39 17.33
N VAL A 86 6.37 3.84 17.89
CA VAL A 86 6.74 5.26 17.91
C VAL A 86 6.97 5.80 16.50
N CYS A 87 7.72 5.07 15.66
CA CYS A 87 7.99 5.50 14.29
C CYS A 87 6.72 5.57 13.44
N VAL A 88 5.84 4.56 13.53
CA VAL A 88 4.53 4.58 12.86
C VAL A 88 3.68 5.73 13.38
N PHE A 89 3.63 5.95 14.71
CA PHE A 89 2.87 7.05 15.29
C PHE A 89 3.32 8.41 14.77
N LEU A 90 4.63 8.65 14.76
CA LEU A 90 5.20 9.92 14.30
C LEU A 90 5.01 10.11 12.79
N PHE A 91 5.28 9.07 11.98
CA PHE A 91 5.18 9.17 10.53
C PHE A 91 3.73 9.34 10.08
N TYR A 92 2.84 8.42 10.48
CA TYR A 92 1.43 8.45 10.09
C TYR A 92 0.73 9.67 10.71
N GLY A 93 1.06 9.95 11.97
CA GLY A 93 0.54 11.10 12.71
C GLY A 93 0.93 12.43 12.11
N ALA A 94 2.10 12.56 11.46
CA ALA A 94 2.48 13.80 10.77
C ALA A 94 1.52 14.11 9.60
N PHE A 95 1.19 13.11 8.77
CA PHE A 95 0.23 13.28 7.68
C PHE A 95 -1.19 13.53 8.20
N GLU A 96 -1.62 12.76 9.20
CA GLU A 96 -2.94 12.94 9.83
C GLU A 96 -3.07 14.35 10.43
N LEU A 97 -2.06 14.79 11.19
CA LEU A 97 -2.05 16.10 11.83
C LEU A 97 -2.15 17.21 10.79
N HIS A 98 -1.33 17.14 9.74
CA HIS A 98 -1.28 18.17 8.70
C HIS A 98 -2.57 18.23 7.86
N LEU A 99 -3.04 17.07 7.38
CA LEU A 99 -4.09 16.98 6.37
C LEU A 99 -5.51 16.84 6.96
N TYR A 100 -5.67 16.15 8.09
CA TYR A 100 -6.98 15.76 8.62
C TYR A 100 -7.35 16.49 9.91
N VAL A 101 -6.40 16.74 10.81
CA VAL A 101 -6.64 17.47 12.08
C VAL A 101 -6.57 18.98 11.85
N LEU A 102 -5.42 19.49 11.38
CA LEU A 102 -5.24 20.91 11.12
C LEU A 102 -5.89 21.36 9.81
N LYS A 103 -6.22 20.41 8.91
CA LYS A 103 -6.82 20.64 7.59
C LYS A 103 -6.11 21.79 6.85
N ARG A 104 -4.77 21.82 6.84
CA ARG A 104 -3.96 22.94 6.34
C ARG A 104 -4.30 23.33 4.90
N GLN A 105 -4.59 22.35 4.05
CA GLN A 105 -5.02 22.56 2.66
C GLN A 105 -6.54 22.51 2.44
N LYS A 106 -7.35 22.46 3.51
CA LYS A 106 -8.80 22.29 3.47
C LYS A 106 -9.16 21.12 2.52
N ASN A 107 -10.07 21.35 1.57
CA ASN A 107 -10.45 20.35 0.58
C ASN A 107 -9.57 20.35 -0.67
N ARG A 108 -8.62 21.27 -0.83
CA ARG A 108 -7.83 21.37 -2.08
C ARG A 108 -7.12 20.06 -2.36
N PHE A 109 -7.26 19.55 -3.58
CA PHE A 109 -6.78 18.24 -4.03
C PHE A 109 -7.36 17.00 -3.33
N LYS A 110 -8.34 17.16 -2.41
CA LYS A 110 -8.96 16.03 -1.71
C LYS A 110 -9.90 15.27 -2.65
N TYR A 111 -9.65 13.97 -2.83
CA TYR A 111 -10.44 13.13 -3.73
C TYR A 111 -11.90 13.00 -3.34
N ASN A 112 -12.18 12.78 -2.06
CA ASN A 112 -13.55 12.79 -1.53
C ASN A 112 -13.84 14.16 -0.91
N GLY A 113 -14.96 14.80 -1.26
CA GLY A 113 -15.29 16.14 -0.75
C GLY A 113 -15.51 16.21 0.77
N LYS A 114 -15.73 15.06 1.43
CA LYS A 114 -15.96 14.94 2.87
C LYS A 114 -14.73 14.40 3.59
N PHE A 115 -14.55 14.76 4.85
CA PHE A 115 -13.55 14.12 5.71
C PHE A 115 -14.15 12.90 6.43
N PRO A 116 -13.37 11.81 6.61
CA PRO A 116 -13.82 10.62 7.34
C PRO A 116 -14.30 10.93 8.77
N SER A 117 -13.64 11.86 9.46
CA SER A 117 -13.99 12.29 10.82
C SER A 117 -15.40 12.88 10.95
N ASP A 118 -15.94 13.39 9.85
CA ASP A 118 -17.20 14.11 9.81
C ASP A 118 -18.39 13.17 9.51
N GLN A 119 -18.15 11.85 9.45
CA GLN A 119 -19.13 10.82 9.15
C GLN A 119 -19.11 9.73 10.22
N LYS A 120 -20.27 9.43 10.82
CA LYS A 120 -20.42 8.23 11.64
C LYS A 120 -20.76 7.03 10.76
N ASN A 121 -20.14 5.88 11.02
CA ASN A 121 -20.42 4.65 10.28
C ASN A 121 -20.26 3.43 11.19
N LYS A 122 -21.33 2.62 11.28
CA LYS A 122 -21.42 1.41 12.11
C LYS A 122 -20.43 0.30 11.74
N ALA A 123 -19.80 0.38 10.57
CA ALA A 123 -18.76 -0.54 10.15
C ALA A 123 -17.46 -0.39 10.98
N PHE A 124 -17.25 0.78 11.62
CA PHE A 124 -16.06 1.07 12.42
C PHE A 124 -16.33 0.95 13.91
N TRP A 125 -15.31 0.56 14.69
CA TRP A 125 -15.35 0.67 16.14
C TRP A 125 -15.66 2.10 16.58
N PHE A 126 -16.56 2.22 17.57
CA PHE A 126 -17.04 3.51 18.09
C PHE A 126 -17.70 4.41 17.02
N GLU A 127 -18.15 3.82 15.91
CA GLU A 127 -18.68 4.50 14.73
C GLU A 127 -17.74 5.56 14.13
N ASN A 128 -16.43 5.44 14.38
CA ASN A 128 -15.44 6.44 13.99
C ASN A 128 -14.27 5.78 13.24
N GLN A 129 -14.17 6.07 11.94
CA GLN A 129 -13.11 5.54 11.08
C GLN A 129 -11.72 5.80 11.64
N ASN A 130 -11.45 7.00 12.16
CA ASN A 130 -10.11 7.35 12.63
C ASN A 130 -9.70 6.54 13.86
N ARG A 131 -10.60 6.41 14.85
CA ARG A 131 -10.34 5.63 16.07
C ARG A 131 -10.16 4.15 15.76
N ASP A 132 -11.04 3.58 14.95
CA ASP A 132 -10.95 2.18 14.51
C ASP A 132 -9.61 1.94 13.77
N ASN A 133 -9.25 2.81 12.83
CA ASN A 133 -8.05 2.68 12.03
C ASN A 133 -6.76 2.80 12.84
N ILE A 134 -6.68 3.77 13.77
CA ILE A 134 -5.55 3.89 14.70
C ILE A 134 -5.42 2.61 15.55
N LEU A 135 -6.53 2.14 16.13
CA LEU A 135 -6.50 0.95 16.97
C LEU A 135 -6.10 -0.30 16.20
N ARG A 136 -6.60 -0.51 14.98
CA ARG A 136 -6.19 -1.63 14.12
C ARG A 136 -4.73 -1.54 13.71
N THR A 137 -4.25 -0.34 13.40
CA THR A 137 -2.84 -0.08 13.10
C THR A 137 -1.95 -0.57 14.23
N PHE A 138 -2.21 -0.17 15.48
CA PHE A 138 -1.33 -0.55 16.60
C PHE A 138 -1.60 -1.94 17.16
N LEU A 139 -2.86 -2.33 17.35
CA LEU A 139 -3.20 -3.62 17.96
C LEU A 139 -2.91 -4.79 17.01
N SER A 140 -3.05 -4.59 15.70
CA SER A 140 -2.83 -5.63 14.69
C SER A 140 -1.67 -5.33 13.75
N GLY A 141 -1.66 -4.21 13.04
CA GLY A 141 -0.69 -3.91 11.99
C GLY A 141 0.77 -3.92 12.48
N VAL A 142 1.08 -3.06 13.45
CA VAL A 142 2.41 -2.94 14.08
C VAL A 142 2.79 -4.21 14.82
N SER A 143 1.84 -4.86 15.49
CA SER A 143 2.06 -6.15 16.17
C SER A 143 2.51 -7.24 15.20
N ILE A 144 1.82 -7.37 14.06
CA ILE A 144 2.10 -8.42 13.05
C ILE A 144 3.36 -8.09 12.27
N TRP A 145 3.56 -6.83 11.89
CA TRP A 145 4.83 -6.37 11.32
C TRP A 145 5.98 -6.75 12.25
N THR A 146 5.93 -6.33 13.52
CA THR A 146 7.01 -6.63 14.48
C THR A 146 7.21 -8.12 14.65
N ALA A 147 6.14 -8.93 14.70
CA ALA A 147 6.26 -10.38 14.81
C ALA A 147 6.99 -11.00 13.60
N ILE A 148 6.68 -10.55 12.38
CA ILE A 148 7.36 -10.99 11.16
C ILE A 148 8.83 -10.54 11.17
N GLU A 149 9.09 -9.29 11.55
CA GLU A 149 10.43 -8.73 11.67
C GLU A 149 11.30 -9.53 12.65
N VAL A 150 10.77 -9.80 13.85
CA VAL A 150 11.39 -10.66 14.88
C VAL A 150 11.70 -12.04 14.32
N ALA A 151 10.73 -12.68 13.65
CA ALA A 151 10.90 -14.02 13.10
C ALA A 151 11.97 -14.05 12.01
N MET A 152 12.02 -13.03 11.13
CA MET A 152 13.02 -12.91 10.08
C MET A 152 14.41 -12.67 10.67
N LEU A 153 14.55 -11.73 11.61
CA LEU A 153 15.82 -11.45 12.28
C LEU A 153 16.36 -12.68 13.05
N TRP A 154 15.47 -13.40 13.73
CA TRP A 154 15.80 -14.68 14.35
C TRP A 154 16.26 -15.73 13.32
N ALA A 155 15.59 -15.80 12.17
CA ALA A 155 15.97 -16.72 11.09
C ALA A 155 17.38 -16.41 10.54
N TYR A 156 17.71 -15.15 10.33
CA TYR A 156 19.06 -14.71 9.96
C TYR A 156 20.10 -15.09 11.01
N ALA A 157 19.84 -14.79 12.29
CA ALA A 157 20.77 -15.03 13.38
C ALA A 157 21.08 -16.51 13.64
N ASN A 158 20.16 -17.41 13.27
CA ASN A 158 20.32 -18.86 13.38
C ASN A 158 20.76 -19.52 12.06
N GLY A 159 21.05 -18.75 11.02
CA GLY A 159 21.52 -19.30 9.73
C GLY A 159 20.43 -19.97 8.88
N TYR A 160 19.15 -19.71 9.15
CA TYR A 160 18.03 -20.19 8.33
C TYR A 160 17.75 -19.32 7.09
N ALA A 161 18.41 -18.17 6.97
CA ALA A 161 18.28 -17.25 5.84
C ALA A 161 19.66 -16.82 5.29
N PRO A 162 19.80 -16.53 3.97
CA PRO A 162 21.07 -16.11 3.39
C PRO A 162 21.52 -14.75 3.91
N TRP A 163 22.61 -14.69 4.68
CA TRP A 163 23.19 -13.44 5.20
C TRP A 163 24.47 -13.07 4.45
N LEU A 164 24.34 -12.45 3.29
CA LEU A 164 25.50 -12.02 2.48
C LEU A 164 26.10 -10.73 3.08
N GLY A 165 27.43 -10.64 3.09
CA GLY A 165 28.13 -9.41 3.50
C GLY A 165 28.28 -8.40 2.36
N PHE A 166 28.14 -7.11 2.68
CA PHE A 166 28.20 -6.02 1.70
C PHE A 166 29.55 -5.85 1.02
N THR A 167 30.65 -6.21 1.68
CA THR A 167 31.99 -6.11 1.09
C THR A 167 32.28 -7.27 0.13
N GLN A 168 31.74 -8.46 0.40
CA GLN A 168 31.93 -9.65 -0.42
C GLN A 168 30.99 -9.67 -1.62
N HIS A 169 29.77 -9.15 -1.47
CA HIS A 169 28.71 -9.22 -2.49
C HIS A 169 28.04 -7.86 -2.78
N PRO A 170 28.81 -6.79 -3.05
CA PRO A 170 28.25 -5.44 -3.19
C PRO A 170 27.24 -5.33 -4.34
N TRP A 171 27.53 -5.92 -5.50
CA TRP A 171 26.66 -5.85 -6.67
C TRP A 171 25.39 -6.67 -6.52
N THR A 172 25.48 -7.88 -5.96
CA THR A 172 24.30 -8.71 -5.66
C THR A 172 23.35 -7.96 -4.75
N LEU A 173 23.87 -7.42 -3.64
CA LEU A 173 23.06 -6.71 -2.66
C LEU A 173 22.54 -5.38 -3.20
N ALA A 174 23.29 -4.68 -4.05
CA ALA A 174 22.79 -3.50 -4.75
C ALA A 174 21.61 -3.83 -5.68
N ILE A 175 21.69 -4.94 -6.42
CA ILE A 175 20.59 -5.40 -7.28
C ILE A 175 19.37 -5.78 -6.45
N VAL A 176 19.55 -6.57 -5.38
CA VAL A 176 18.45 -6.96 -4.48
C VAL A 176 17.78 -5.71 -3.90
N ALA A 177 18.56 -4.73 -3.41
CA ALA A 177 18.01 -3.47 -2.90
C ALA A 177 17.26 -2.69 -4.00
N LEU A 178 17.79 -2.64 -5.22
CA LEU A 178 17.14 -1.96 -6.34
C LEU A 178 15.79 -2.59 -6.69
N VAL A 179 15.62 -3.91 -6.55
CA VAL A 179 14.38 -4.61 -6.90
C VAL A 179 13.38 -4.73 -5.75
N VAL A 180 13.68 -4.29 -4.53
CA VAL A 180 12.74 -4.31 -3.39
C VAL A 180 11.37 -3.70 -3.72
N PRO A 181 11.27 -2.49 -4.34
CA PRO A 181 9.98 -1.93 -4.75
C PRO A 181 9.23 -2.81 -5.77
N ILE A 182 9.95 -3.47 -6.67
CA ILE A 182 9.37 -4.39 -7.68
C ILE A 182 8.85 -5.67 -7.03
N ILE A 183 9.61 -6.25 -6.09
CA ILE A 183 9.18 -7.40 -5.27
C ILE A 183 7.94 -7.03 -4.48
N HIS A 184 7.93 -5.84 -3.86
CA HIS A 184 6.78 -5.37 -3.09
C HIS A 184 5.54 -5.27 -3.94
N GLU A 185 5.61 -4.57 -5.08
CA GLU A 185 4.44 -4.36 -5.93
C GLU A 185 3.89 -5.66 -6.50
N PHE A 186 4.77 -6.56 -6.97
CA PHE A 186 4.34 -7.86 -7.46
C PHE A 186 3.64 -8.66 -6.37
N HIS A 187 4.23 -8.73 -5.17
CA HIS A 187 3.64 -9.39 -4.02
C HIS A 187 2.30 -8.77 -3.63
N PHE A 188 2.25 -7.45 -3.53
CA PHE A 188 1.05 -6.70 -3.20
C PHE A 188 -0.05 -6.98 -4.20
N PHE A 189 0.20 -6.88 -5.51
CA PHE A 189 -0.79 -7.20 -6.54
C PHE A 189 -1.36 -8.63 -6.39
N CYS A 190 -0.48 -9.63 -6.19
CA CYS A 190 -0.90 -11.01 -6.04
C CYS A 190 -1.79 -11.23 -4.80
N VAL A 191 -1.35 -10.73 -3.65
CA VAL A 191 -2.10 -10.82 -2.39
C VAL A 191 -3.40 -10.03 -2.48
N HIS A 192 -3.34 -8.80 -2.99
CA HIS A 192 -4.47 -7.90 -3.08
C HIS A 192 -5.56 -8.48 -3.99
N ARG A 193 -5.20 -8.99 -5.16
CA ARG A 193 -6.15 -9.68 -6.03
C ARG A 193 -6.72 -10.95 -5.41
N LEU A 194 -5.92 -11.70 -4.64
CA LEU A 194 -6.38 -12.89 -3.90
C LEU A 194 -7.42 -12.53 -2.84
N ILE A 195 -7.15 -11.52 -2.02
CA ILE A 195 -8.06 -11.11 -0.94
C ILE A 195 -9.35 -10.44 -1.46
N HIS A 196 -9.41 -10.09 -2.74
CA HIS A 196 -10.64 -9.68 -3.44
C HIS A 196 -11.51 -10.83 -3.95
N THR A 197 -11.10 -12.09 -3.74
CA THR A 197 -12.01 -13.22 -3.97
C THR A 197 -13.19 -13.18 -2.98
N PRO A 198 -14.39 -13.70 -3.33
CA PRO A 198 -15.60 -13.46 -2.54
C PRO A 198 -15.51 -13.81 -1.05
N LEU A 199 -14.83 -14.91 -0.71
CA LEU A 199 -14.68 -15.37 0.66
C LEU A 199 -13.73 -14.46 1.46
N LEU A 200 -12.53 -14.21 0.91
CA LEU A 200 -11.54 -13.38 1.59
C LEU A 200 -11.98 -11.91 1.62
N TYR A 201 -12.67 -11.42 0.58
CA TYR A 201 -13.19 -10.07 0.58
C TYR A 201 -14.19 -9.89 1.72
N LYS A 202 -15.16 -10.79 1.83
CA LYS A 202 -16.23 -10.68 2.84
C LYS A 202 -15.67 -10.64 4.27
N TRP A 203 -14.72 -11.52 4.59
CA TRP A 203 -14.28 -11.73 5.97
C TRP A 203 -12.95 -11.07 6.35
N VAL A 204 -12.10 -10.77 5.36
CA VAL A 204 -10.75 -10.24 5.57
C VAL A 204 -10.69 -8.82 5.02
N HIS A 205 -10.80 -8.66 3.70
CA HIS A 205 -10.47 -7.39 3.05
C HIS A 205 -11.56 -6.31 3.18
N SER A 206 -12.80 -6.69 3.49
CA SER A 206 -13.90 -5.75 3.76
C SER A 206 -13.59 -4.81 4.91
N VAL A 207 -12.77 -5.22 5.89
CA VAL A 207 -12.32 -4.39 7.01
C VAL A 207 -11.57 -3.17 6.51
N HIS A 208 -10.60 -3.38 5.61
CA HIS A 208 -9.84 -2.31 4.96
C HIS A 208 -10.76 -1.44 4.09
N HIS A 209 -11.60 -2.09 3.28
CA HIS A 209 -12.52 -1.44 2.35
C HIS A 209 -13.70 -0.69 2.98
N ASN A 210 -13.95 -0.87 4.29
CA ASN A 210 -14.85 0.03 5.01
C ASN A 210 -14.37 1.49 4.91
N SER A 211 -13.06 1.71 4.79
CA SER A 211 -12.43 3.02 4.59
C SER A 211 -12.48 3.51 3.13
N VAL A 212 -13.66 3.50 2.50
CA VAL A 212 -13.88 3.99 1.11
C VAL A 212 -13.41 5.42 0.85
N ASN A 213 -13.20 6.21 1.90
CA ASN A 213 -12.51 7.50 1.88
C ASN A 213 -11.21 7.35 2.67
N PRO A 214 -10.09 6.99 2.01
CA PRO A 214 -8.84 6.73 2.68
C PRO A 214 -8.33 7.92 3.51
N SER A 215 -7.61 7.59 4.57
CA SER A 215 -6.84 8.51 5.40
C SER A 215 -5.49 7.89 5.75
N PRO A 216 -4.51 8.66 6.26
CA PRO A 216 -3.22 8.13 6.68
C PRO A 216 -3.34 6.86 7.54
N TRP A 217 -4.23 6.84 8.54
CA TRP A 217 -4.43 5.66 9.39
C TRP A 217 -5.14 4.49 8.69
N SER A 218 -5.94 4.73 7.64
CA SER A 218 -6.56 3.60 6.91
C SER A 218 -5.54 2.76 6.16
N SER A 219 -4.34 3.30 5.89
CA SER A 219 -3.27 2.62 5.15
C SER A 219 -2.80 1.32 5.80
N LEU A 220 -2.86 1.23 7.13
CA LEU A 220 -2.51 0.03 7.92
C LEU A 220 -3.66 -0.41 8.83
N SER A 221 -4.88 -0.06 8.44
CA SER A 221 -6.10 -0.54 9.09
C SER A 221 -6.66 -1.69 8.27
N MET A 222 -6.25 -2.91 8.63
CA MET A 222 -6.65 -4.13 7.94
C MET A 222 -7.01 -5.24 8.93
N HIS A 223 -7.55 -6.33 8.41
CA HIS A 223 -7.72 -7.56 9.17
C HIS A 223 -6.37 -8.22 9.48
N PRO A 224 -6.18 -8.92 10.62
CA PRO A 224 -4.92 -9.59 10.94
C PRO A 224 -4.36 -10.51 9.84
N ILE A 225 -5.22 -11.30 9.19
CA ILE A 225 -4.84 -12.15 8.05
C ILE A 225 -4.30 -11.31 6.88
N GLU A 226 -4.89 -10.15 6.62
CA GLU A 226 -4.42 -9.25 5.57
C GLU A 226 -3.05 -8.68 5.91
N HIS A 227 -2.83 -8.23 7.15
CA HIS A 227 -1.51 -7.78 7.60
C HIS A 227 -0.44 -8.88 7.43
N LEU A 228 -0.75 -10.13 7.78
CA LEU A 228 0.17 -11.26 7.62
C LEU A 228 0.53 -11.47 6.14
N LEU A 229 -0.47 -11.45 5.26
CA LEU A 229 -0.24 -11.59 3.82
C LEU A 229 0.52 -10.39 3.25
N TYR A 230 0.19 -9.17 3.67
CA TYR A 230 0.80 -7.92 3.22
C TYR A 230 2.28 -7.85 3.59
N PHE A 231 2.62 -8.01 4.87
CA PHE A 231 4.00 -8.02 5.35
C PHE A 231 4.77 -9.30 5.00
N GLY A 232 4.06 -10.34 4.53
CA GLY A 232 4.66 -11.58 4.01
C GLY A 232 5.65 -11.36 2.86
N THR A 233 5.67 -10.18 2.24
CA THR A 233 6.71 -9.76 1.28
C THR A 233 8.14 -9.90 1.86
N ALA A 234 8.32 -9.83 3.18
CA ALA A 234 9.63 -10.06 3.79
C ALA A 234 10.14 -11.49 3.59
N PHE A 235 9.26 -12.48 3.43
CA PHE A 235 9.65 -13.89 3.33
C PHE A 235 10.41 -14.25 2.05
N TYR A 236 10.35 -13.43 0.99
CA TYR A 236 11.23 -13.63 -0.18
C TYR A 236 12.72 -13.60 0.21
N HIS A 237 13.07 -12.86 1.27
CA HIS A 237 14.44 -12.77 1.74
C HIS A 237 14.96 -14.06 2.43
N LEU A 238 14.09 -15.05 2.69
CA LEU A 238 14.53 -16.38 3.14
C LEU A 238 15.20 -17.19 2.03
N ILE A 239 14.96 -16.84 0.76
CA ILE A 239 15.49 -17.57 -0.40
C ILE A 239 16.37 -16.70 -1.31
N LEU A 240 16.17 -15.37 -1.30
CA LEU A 240 17.00 -14.45 -2.06
C LEU A 240 18.41 -14.37 -1.48
N PRO A 241 19.46 -14.16 -2.31
CA PRO A 241 20.82 -13.90 -1.85
C PRO A 241 20.91 -12.49 -1.23
N SER A 242 20.34 -12.35 -0.03
CA SER A 242 20.02 -11.08 0.59
C SER A 242 20.86 -10.77 1.84
N ASN A 243 20.45 -9.72 2.55
CA ASN A 243 21.02 -9.26 3.80
C ASN A 243 19.87 -8.74 4.69
N PRO A 244 19.93 -8.90 6.03
CA PRO A 244 18.88 -8.43 6.92
C PRO A 244 18.56 -6.94 6.78
N VAL A 245 19.52 -6.08 6.42
CA VAL A 245 19.27 -4.65 6.15
C VAL A 245 18.31 -4.44 4.98
N ILE A 246 18.43 -5.26 3.92
CA ILE A 246 17.54 -5.15 2.75
C ILE A 246 16.17 -5.75 3.06
N MET A 247 16.12 -6.80 3.89
CA MET A 247 14.84 -7.32 4.41
C MET A 247 14.10 -6.28 5.25
N LEU A 248 14.82 -5.52 6.10
CA LEU A 248 14.24 -4.38 6.82
C LEU A 248 13.76 -3.30 5.86
N TYR A 249 14.51 -3.02 4.79
CA TYR A 249 14.05 -2.10 3.74
C TYR A 249 12.74 -2.58 3.11
N GLN A 250 12.59 -3.88 2.81
CA GLN A 250 11.35 -4.45 2.30
C GLN A 250 10.17 -4.27 3.27
N LEU A 251 10.38 -4.47 4.57
CA LEU A 251 9.37 -4.24 5.61
C LEU A 251 9.02 -2.76 5.77
N HIS A 252 10.02 -1.87 5.76
CA HIS A 252 9.83 -0.43 5.87
C HIS A 252 9.13 0.13 4.64
N TYR A 253 9.43 -0.41 3.45
CA TYR A 253 8.70 -0.10 2.22
C TYR A 253 7.22 -0.46 2.39
N ALA A 254 6.90 -1.68 2.83
CA ALA A 254 5.52 -2.09 3.05
C ALA A 254 4.83 -1.24 4.15
N GLY A 255 5.50 -1.04 5.28
CA GLY A 255 4.93 -0.36 6.43
C GLY A 255 4.74 1.14 6.22
N PHE A 256 5.79 1.87 5.82
CA PHE A 256 5.70 3.32 5.63
C PHE A 256 5.20 3.71 4.23
N GLY A 257 5.47 2.90 3.20
CA GLY A 257 5.06 3.15 1.82
C GLY A 257 3.57 3.02 1.55
N ALA A 258 2.80 2.46 2.49
CA ALA A 258 1.33 2.46 2.40
C ALA A 258 0.74 3.90 2.44
N ILE A 259 1.43 4.85 3.09
CA ILE A 259 0.91 6.21 3.29
C ILE A 259 0.73 7.00 1.98
N PRO A 260 1.75 7.13 1.10
CA PRO A 260 1.61 7.84 -0.17
C PRO A 260 0.34 7.47 -0.95
N GLY A 261 -0.05 6.19 -0.98
CA GLY A 261 -1.27 5.70 -1.64
C GLY A 261 -2.60 6.01 -0.92
N HIS A 262 -2.57 6.38 0.37
CA HIS A 262 -3.75 6.50 1.24
C HIS A 262 -3.95 7.89 1.85
N VAL A 263 -3.10 8.87 1.54
CA VAL A 263 -3.23 10.23 2.07
C VAL A 263 -4.58 10.89 1.74
N GLY A 264 -5.31 10.42 0.72
CA GLY A 264 -6.65 10.92 0.37
C GLY A 264 -6.67 12.26 -0.38
N PHE A 265 -5.50 12.70 -0.86
CA PHE A 265 -5.29 13.90 -1.65
C PHE A 265 -4.40 13.57 -2.87
N ASP A 266 -4.60 14.25 -3.99
CA ASP A 266 -3.72 14.13 -5.17
C ASP A 266 -2.37 14.79 -4.98
N LYS A 267 -2.38 15.95 -4.35
CA LYS A 267 -1.17 16.70 -4.02
C LYS A 267 -1.21 17.16 -2.58
N VAL A 268 -0.04 17.16 -1.95
CA VAL A 268 0.17 17.70 -0.61
C VAL A 268 0.87 19.04 -0.72
N GLU A 269 0.30 20.07 -0.12
CA GLU A 269 0.89 21.41 -0.06
C GLU A 269 1.99 21.44 1.01
N VAL A 270 3.23 21.75 0.59
CA VAL A 270 4.39 21.93 1.46
C VAL A 270 4.84 23.39 1.38
N GLY A 271 4.57 24.16 2.43
CA GLY A 271 4.80 25.61 2.42
C GLY A 271 3.80 26.34 1.51
N LYS A 272 4.22 27.46 0.91
CA LYS A 272 3.33 28.33 0.12
C LYS A 272 3.28 27.99 -1.38
N GLU A 273 4.35 27.41 -1.92
CA GLU A 273 4.57 27.29 -3.37
C GLU A 273 4.89 25.86 -3.83
N THR A 274 5.21 24.94 -2.90
CA THR A 274 5.62 23.58 -3.26
C THR A 274 4.44 22.62 -3.17
N LEU A 275 4.23 21.87 -4.25
CA LEU A 275 3.30 20.75 -4.32
C LEU A 275 4.07 19.45 -4.43
N VAL A 276 3.70 18.46 -3.63
CA VAL A 276 4.22 17.11 -3.71
C VAL A 276 3.12 16.19 -4.20
N ASP A 277 3.35 15.47 -5.29
CA ASP A 277 2.44 14.44 -5.79
C ASP A 277 2.35 13.28 -4.79
N SER A 278 1.12 12.86 -4.48
CA SER A 278 0.90 11.69 -3.62
C SER A 278 1.00 10.38 -4.38
N HIS A 279 0.69 10.41 -5.69
CA HIS A 279 0.48 9.24 -6.54
C HIS A 279 -0.68 8.33 -6.08
N ALA A 280 -1.56 8.82 -5.20
CA ALA A 280 -2.64 8.05 -4.59
C ALA A 280 -3.85 7.78 -5.51
N TYR A 281 -3.93 8.39 -6.71
CA TYR A 281 -5.19 8.41 -7.45
C TYR A 281 -5.62 7.02 -7.92
N ALA A 282 -4.68 6.19 -8.37
CA ALA A 282 -4.95 4.82 -8.79
C ALA A 282 -5.60 4.00 -7.66
N HIS A 283 -5.04 4.11 -6.46
CA HIS A 283 -5.52 3.41 -5.27
C HIS A 283 -6.81 4.03 -4.71
N TYR A 284 -7.00 5.35 -4.86
CA TYR A 284 -8.30 5.97 -4.57
C TYR A 284 -9.41 5.42 -5.49
N LEU A 285 -9.14 5.26 -6.79
CA LEU A 285 -10.09 4.62 -7.71
C LEU A 285 -10.36 3.17 -7.31
N HIS A 286 -9.35 2.46 -6.80
CA HIS A 286 -9.52 1.12 -6.22
C HIS A 286 -10.51 1.13 -5.05
N HIS A 287 -10.33 1.99 -4.05
CA HIS A 287 -11.27 2.15 -2.92
C HIS A 287 -12.68 2.61 -3.35
N LYS A 288 -12.79 3.32 -4.47
CA LYS A 288 -14.06 3.80 -5.02
C LYS A 288 -14.84 2.73 -5.78
N TYR A 289 -14.15 1.87 -6.54
CA TYR A 289 -14.78 0.93 -7.48
C TYR A 289 -14.54 -0.55 -7.16
N PHE A 290 -13.61 -0.87 -6.26
CA PHE A 290 -13.24 -2.20 -5.73
C PHE A 290 -12.69 -3.22 -6.74
N GLU A 291 -13.02 -3.11 -8.03
CA GLU A 291 -12.68 -4.09 -9.08
C GLU A 291 -11.59 -3.62 -10.06
N VAL A 292 -10.84 -2.58 -9.68
CA VAL A 292 -9.80 -1.95 -10.51
C VAL A 292 -8.53 -1.68 -9.73
N ASN A 293 -7.38 -1.61 -10.40
CA ASN A 293 -6.10 -1.17 -9.81
C ASN A 293 -5.70 -1.92 -8.54
N TYR A 294 -5.40 -3.21 -8.65
CA TYR A 294 -4.90 -4.01 -7.54
C TYR A 294 -3.41 -3.77 -7.23
N GLY A 295 -2.64 -3.15 -8.13
CA GLY A 295 -1.25 -2.75 -7.91
C GLY A 295 -1.02 -1.23 -7.88
N ASP A 296 0.22 -0.82 -7.59
CA ASP A 296 0.62 0.58 -7.35
C ASP A 296 1.18 1.32 -8.59
N ALA A 297 1.04 0.72 -9.77
CA ALA A 297 1.41 1.28 -11.06
C ALA A 297 2.91 1.46 -11.38
N LEU A 298 3.79 0.75 -10.69
CA LEU A 298 5.19 0.59 -11.09
C LEU A 298 5.36 -0.56 -12.13
N ILE A 299 4.56 -1.63 -12.07
CA ILE A 299 4.46 -2.73 -13.04
C ILE A 299 3.04 -2.72 -13.62
N PRO A 300 2.85 -2.85 -14.96
CA PRO A 300 1.53 -2.81 -15.61
C PRO A 300 0.69 -4.09 -15.43
N LEU A 301 0.68 -4.66 -14.23
CA LEU A 301 -0.06 -5.89 -13.89
C LEU A 301 -1.56 -5.73 -14.14
N ASP A 302 -2.20 -4.65 -13.69
CA ASP A 302 -3.63 -4.43 -13.95
C ASP A 302 -3.97 -4.24 -15.43
N LYS A 303 -3.05 -3.75 -16.26
CA LYS A 303 -3.25 -3.75 -17.72
C LYS A 303 -3.20 -5.16 -18.29
N TRP A 304 -2.22 -5.97 -17.85
CA TRP A 304 -2.09 -7.36 -18.30
C TRP A 304 -3.27 -8.23 -17.87
N PHE A 305 -3.86 -7.96 -16.70
CA PHE A 305 -5.01 -8.70 -16.18
C PHE A 305 -6.38 -8.04 -16.44
N GLY A 306 -6.40 -6.90 -17.15
CA GLY A 306 -7.64 -6.25 -17.60
C GLY A 306 -8.43 -5.53 -16.51
N THR A 307 -7.78 -5.15 -15.41
CA THR A 307 -8.34 -4.47 -14.23
C THR A 307 -7.89 -3.01 -14.12
N TRP A 308 -7.17 -2.48 -15.11
CA TRP A 308 -6.70 -1.10 -15.10
C TRP A 308 -7.83 -0.05 -15.22
N HIS A 309 -7.72 1.01 -14.42
CA HIS A 309 -8.52 2.23 -14.52
C HIS A 309 -7.66 3.46 -14.21
N ASP A 310 -7.57 4.39 -15.14
CA ASP A 310 -6.71 5.58 -15.08
C ASP A 310 -7.46 6.89 -14.77
N GLY A 311 -8.75 6.81 -14.46
CA GLY A 311 -9.63 7.96 -14.26
C GLY A 311 -10.22 8.52 -15.56
N SER A 312 -9.91 7.94 -16.73
CA SER A 312 -10.46 8.37 -18.01
C SER A 312 -11.86 7.80 -18.28
N GLN A 313 -12.57 8.41 -19.24
CA GLN A 313 -13.85 7.88 -19.74
C GLN A 313 -13.70 6.50 -20.38
N GLU A 314 -12.53 6.20 -20.98
CA GLU A 314 -12.24 4.87 -21.53
C GLU A 314 -12.06 3.85 -20.40
N GLY A 315 -11.38 4.22 -19.31
CA GLY A 315 -11.32 3.44 -18.07
C GLY A 315 -12.71 3.08 -17.54
N ASP A 316 -13.60 4.08 -17.45
CA ASP A 316 -14.99 3.88 -17.04
C ASP A 316 -15.73 2.93 -17.98
N ALA A 317 -15.63 3.14 -19.30
CA ALA A 317 -16.29 2.29 -20.29
C ALA A 317 -15.85 0.82 -20.19
N ARG A 318 -14.55 0.56 -20.03
CA ARG A 318 -14.00 -0.80 -19.83
C ARG A 318 -14.55 -1.45 -18.57
N MET A 319 -14.58 -0.71 -17.45
CA MET A 319 -15.13 -1.21 -16.19
C MET A 319 -16.63 -1.55 -16.32
N GLN A 320 -17.43 -0.64 -16.88
CA GLN A 320 -18.86 -0.86 -17.08
C GLN A 320 -19.13 -2.06 -17.99
N ASP A 321 -18.30 -2.28 -19.01
CA ASP A 321 -18.42 -3.45 -19.87
C ASP A 321 -18.18 -4.77 -19.12
N ARG A 322 -17.15 -4.83 -18.26
CA ARG A 322 -16.90 -5.98 -17.38
C ARG A 322 -18.07 -6.24 -16.45
N TYR A 323 -18.62 -5.18 -15.84
CA TYR A 323 -19.79 -5.29 -14.95
C TYR A 323 -21.00 -5.86 -15.68
N ARG A 324 -21.32 -5.37 -16.89
CA ARG A 324 -22.42 -5.90 -17.72
C ARG A 324 -22.23 -7.38 -18.05
N LYS A 325 -21.03 -7.78 -18.47
CA LYS A 325 -20.69 -9.18 -18.76
C LYS A 325 -20.84 -10.08 -17.53
N ARG A 326 -20.39 -9.64 -16.36
CA ARG A 326 -20.56 -10.37 -15.09
C ARG A 326 -22.03 -10.56 -14.75
N LYS A 327 -22.84 -9.49 -14.85
CA LYS A 327 -24.28 -9.55 -14.58
C LYS A 327 -25.01 -10.50 -15.53
N ALA A 328 -24.69 -10.47 -16.82
CA ALA A 328 -25.26 -11.38 -17.81
C ALA A 328 -24.88 -12.85 -17.52
N LYS A 329 -23.63 -13.13 -17.16
CA LYS A 329 -23.19 -14.48 -16.77
C LYS A 329 -23.95 -15.02 -15.56
N LEU A 330 -24.11 -14.20 -14.51
CA LEU A 330 -24.86 -14.59 -13.30
C LEU A 330 -26.34 -14.84 -13.60
N ALA A 331 -26.96 -14.00 -14.44
CA ALA A 331 -28.34 -14.20 -14.87
C ALA A 331 -28.51 -15.51 -15.64
N ALA A 332 -27.58 -15.83 -16.55
CA ALA A 332 -27.59 -17.08 -17.30
C ALA A 332 -27.39 -18.31 -16.40
N GLN A 333 -26.52 -18.23 -15.39
CA GLN A 333 -26.33 -19.30 -14.40
C GLN A 333 -27.60 -19.53 -13.58
N LYS A 334 -28.25 -18.46 -13.12
CA LYS A 334 -29.51 -18.55 -12.37
C LYS A 334 -30.65 -19.14 -13.20
N ALA A 335 -30.73 -18.78 -14.48
CA ALA A 335 -31.72 -19.35 -15.39
C ALA A 335 -31.50 -20.85 -15.64
N ARG A 336 -30.24 -21.30 -15.72
CA ARG A 336 -29.91 -22.73 -15.86
C ARG A 336 -30.24 -23.53 -14.61
N SER A 337 -29.96 -23.01 -13.41
CA SER A 337 -30.29 -23.70 -12.17
C SER A 337 -31.80 -23.82 -11.97
N SER A 338 -32.58 -22.77 -12.29
CA SER A 338 -34.05 -22.82 -12.17
C SER A 338 -34.72 -23.78 -13.14
N VAL A 339 -34.13 -24.01 -14.32
CA VAL A 339 -34.63 -25.02 -15.29
C VAL A 339 -34.27 -26.44 -14.84
N GLY A 340 -33.10 -26.63 -14.22
CA GLY A 340 -32.71 -27.90 -13.61
C GLY A 340 -33.59 -28.30 -12.43
N GLU A 341 -33.88 -27.37 -11.51
CA GLU A 341 -34.78 -27.59 -10.37
C GLU A 341 -36.26 -27.80 -10.77
N ALA A 342 -36.68 -27.33 -11.96
CA ALA A 342 -38.03 -27.55 -12.47
C ALA A 342 -38.17 -28.86 -13.28
N ALA A 343 -37.04 -29.54 -13.56
CA ALA A 343 -36.99 -30.79 -14.30
C ALA A 343 -36.75 -32.03 -13.41
N GLU A 344 -36.36 -31.82 -12.14
CA GLU A 344 -36.46 -32.79 -11.04
C GLU A 344 -37.81 -32.68 -10.34
#